data_AF-C0C6P3-F1
#
_entry.id   AF-C0C6P3-F1
#
_cell.length_a   1.000
_cell.length_b   1.000
_cell.length_c   1.000
_cell.angle_alpha   90.00
_cell.angle_beta   90.00
_cell.angle_gamma   90.00
#
_symmetry.space_group_name_H-M   'P 1'
#
loop_
_entity.id
_entity.type
_entity.pdbx_description
1 polymer ?
#
loop_
_entity_poly.entity_id
_entity_poly.type
_entity_poly.pdbx_seq_one_letter_code
_entity_poly.pdbx_strand_id
1 'polypeptide(L)'
;FANAEEASTTFTVPAAHVTVTAHFTPSYSERTLRDPSTGVTVRGSFTEDAMLNVKSGTLHTGDDDSACATIRAYGKDNGGPLLLYDIRLSAGEVQGEVDVTIPVGVGYNGRTATVMHCHRRELEHIKVPVENGAVTGTFGGLSPFAVFVPGGSDGRGNSRSTGSGVQTGDPVELVSAALIMLASLAVCASMVFSRKRRCAKRHR
;
A
#
# COMPACT_ATOMS: atom_id res chain seq x y z
N PHE A 1 -5.57 26.92 33.96
CA PHE A 1 -5.99 27.23 32.58
C PHE A 1 -6.01 25.93 31.80
N ALA A 2 -6.95 25.75 30.87
CA ALA A 2 -7.24 24.48 30.20
C ALA A 2 -6.01 23.87 29.51
N ASN A 3 -5.88 22.54 29.55
CA ASN A 3 -4.85 21.79 28.83
C ASN A 3 -5.39 21.41 27.45
N ALA A 4 -4.68 21.81 26.39
CA ALA A 4 -5.07 21.53 25.01
C ALA A 4 -4.94 20.04 24.62
N GLU A 5 -4.24 19.25 25.44
CA GLU A 5 -4.10 17.80 25.24
C GLU A 5 -5.18 16.97 25.95
N GLU A 6 -6.04 17.61 26.75
CA GLU A 6 -7.17 16.93 27.41
C GLU A 6 -8.41 16.96 26.52
N ALA A 7 -9.13 15.83 26.41
CA ALA A 7 -10.34 15.73 25.59
C ALA A 7 -11.48 16.67 26.04
N SER A 8 -11.42 17.14 27.30
CA SER A 8 -12.30 18.18 27.82
C SER A 8 -11.66 18.91 29.00
N THR A 9 -12.16 20.10 29.31
CA THR A 9 -11.86 20.81 30.56
C THR A 9 -13.17 21.28 31.16
N THR A 10 -13.33 21.07 32.47
CA THR A 10 -14.49 21.50 33.23
C THR A 10 -14.12 22.65 34.16
N PHE A 11 -14.90 23.73 34.10
CA PHE A 11 -14.80 24.85 35.04
C PHE A 11 -16.11 24.99 35.82
N THR A 12 -16.03 24.91 37.15
CA THR A 12 -17.18 25.05 38.05
C THR A 12 -17.24 26.46 38.61
N VAL A 13 -18.32 27.19 38.32
CA VAL A 13 -18.52 28.56 38.82
C VAL A 13 -19.18 28.52 40.21
N PRO A 14 -18.65 29.20 41.25
CA PRO A 14 -19.13 29.02 42.62
C PRO A 14 -20.44 29.76 42.95
N ALA A 15 -20.84 30.77 42.16
CA ALA A 15 -22.02 31.60 42.46
C ALA A 15 -23.35 31.01 41.94
N ALA A 16 -23.29 30.03 41.03
CA ALA A 16 -24.40 29.23 40.54
C ALA A 16 -23.80 27.94 39.97
N HIS A 17 -24.41 26.77 40.21
CA HIS A 17 -23.95 25.48 39.68
C HIS A 17 -24.00 25.43 38.15
N VAL A 18 -23.07 26.11 37.49
CA VAL A 18 -22.91 26.16 36.05
C VAL A 18 -21.62 25.43 35.71
N THR A 19 -21.77 24.40 34.89
CA THR A 19 -20.66 23.61 34.34
C THR A 19 -20.39 24.12 32.93
N VAL A 20 -19.17 24.59 32.68
CA VAL A 20 -18.69 24.84 31.31
C VAL A 20 -17.85 23.64 30.89
N THR A 21 -18.32 22.91 29.87
CA THR A 21 -17.60 21.79 29.25
C THR A 21 -17.18 22.19 27.84
N ALA A 22 -15.88 22.21 27.57
CA ALA A 22 -15.36 22.30 26.21
C ALA A 22 -15.15 20.88 25.65
N HIS A 23 -15.58 20.67 24.40
CA HIS A 23 -15.31 19.45 23.64
C HIS A 23 -14.27 19.75 22.56
N PHE A 24 -13.14 19.05 22.59
CA PHE A 24 -12.12 19.16 21.55
C PHE A 24 -12.29 18.02 20.55
N THR A 25 -12.20 18.34 19.27
CA THR A 25 -12.24 17.37 18.17
C THR A 25 -10.96 17.49 17.36
N PRO A 26 -10.26 16.38 17.08
CA PRO A 26 -9.05 16.41 16.28
C PRO A 26 -9.35 16.95 14.88
N SER A 27 -8.45 17.81 14.38
CA SER A 27 -8.48 18.27 13.00
C SER A 27 -7.56 17.41 12.15
N TYR A 28 -8.09 16.90 11.03
CA TYR A 28 -7.31 16.13 10.08
C TYR A 28 -7.06 16.93 8.80
N SER A 29 -5.88 16.76 8.23
CA SER A 29 -5.50 17.38 6.96
C SER A 29 -4.70 16.40 6.12
N GLU A 30 -4.79 16.56 4.80
CA GLU A 30 -4.04 15.75 3.85
C GLU A 30 -2.54 16.04 3.98
N ARG A 31 -1.75 15.04 4.34
CA ARG A 31 -0.29 15.16 4.54
C ARG A 31 0.43 13.95 3.98
N THR A 32 1.70 14.13 3.67
CA THR A 32 2.62 13.03 3.37
C THR A 32 3.68 12.97 4.45
N LEU A 33 3.65 11.88 5.23
CA LEU A 33 4.67 11.57 6.22
C LEU A 33 5.75 10.71 5.59
N ARG A 34 7.00 10.89 5.99
CA ARG A 34 8.15 10.12 5.50
C ARG A 34 8.99 9.64 6.66
N ASP A 35 9.31 8.35 6.67
CA ASP A 35 10.32 7.81 7.56
C ASP A 35 11.70 8.01 6.91
N PRO A 36 12.60 8.80 7.50
CA PRO A 36 13.87 9.14 6.87
C PRO A 36 14.82 7.95 6.76
N SER A 37 14.68 6.93 7.62
CA SER A 37 15.59 5.80 7.72
C SER A 37 15.34 4.76 6.62
N THR A 38 14.07 4.48 6.33
CA THR A 38 13.65 3.50 5.32
C THR A 38 13.25 4.14 3.99
N GLY A 39 12.94 5.44 4.01
CA GLY A 39 12.42 6.16 2.86
C GLY A 39 10.95 5.87 2.54
N VAL A 40 10.27 5.05 3.35
CA VAL A 40 8.83 4.81 3.24
C VAL A 40 8.08 6.12 3.40
N THR A 41 7.08 6.33 2.55
CA THR A 41 6.13 7.45 2.68
C THR A 41 4.71 6.94 2.83
N VAL A 42 3.92 7.70 3.59
CA VAL A 42 2.49 7.47 3.75
C VAL A 42 1.78 8.79 3.54
N ARG A 43 0.86 8.83 2.58
CA ARG A 43 -0.02 9.96 2.33
C ARG A 43 -1.44 9.63 2.74
N GLY A 44 -2.12 10.59 3.36
CA GLY A 44 -3.48 10.42 3.86
C GLY A 44 -3.89 11.59 4.76
N SER A 45 -5.01 11.42 5.46
CA SER A 45 -5.56 12.44 6.35
C SER A 45 -5.09 12.24 7.78
N PHE A 46 -4.23 13.14 8.28
CA PHE A 46 -3.55 13.01 9.57
C PHE A 46 -3.80 14.20 10.48
N THR A 47 -3.70 14.00 11.79
CA THR A 47 -3.56 15.09 12.77
C THR A 47 -2.23 15.84 12.58
N GLU A 48 -2.11 17.05 13.09
CA GLU A 48 -0.92 17.91 12.92
C GLU A 48 0.35 17.30 13.55
N ASP A 49 0.19 16.64 14.69
CA ASP A 49 1.25 15.97 15.45
C ASP A 49 1.62 14.57 14.92
N ALA A 50 0.99 14.12 13.83
CA ALA A 50 1.23 12.78 13.30
C ALA A 50 2.68 12.57 12.86
N MET A 51 3.30 11.50 13.40
CA MET A 51 4.68 11.13 13.10
C MET A 51 4.76 9.66 12.68
N LEU A 52 5.31 9.42 11.49
CA LEU A 52 5.52 8.08 10.96
C LEU A 52 6.72 7.41 11.62
N ASN A 53 6.58 6.14 11.96
CA ASN A 53 7.61 5.30 12.53
C ASN A 53 7.61 3.96 11.82
N VAL A 54 8.70 3.64 11.12
CA VAL A 54 8.84 2.40 10.36
C VAL A 54 9.96 1.57 10.96
N LYS A 55 9.66 0.31 11.26
CA LYS A 55 10.63 -0.65 11.79
C LYS A 55 10.54 -1.96 11.03
N SER A 56 11.60 -2.76 11.07
CA SER A 56 11.48 -4.18 10.72
C SER A 56 10.36 -4.80 11.56
N GLY A 57 9.41 -5.43 10.87
CA GLY A 57 8.19 -5.92 11.49
C GLY A 57 8.22 -7.42 11.77
N THR A 58 7.24 -7.84 12.56
CA THR A 58 6.80 -9.23 12.66
C THR A 58 5.30 -9.27 12.45
N LEU A 59 4.80 -10.28 11.75
CA LEU A 59 3.36 -10.51 11.64
C LEU A 59 2.81 -10.95 13.01
N HIS A 60 1.58 -10.55 13.34
CA HIS A 60 0.95 -10.94 14.60
C HIS A 60 0.90 -12.47 14.75
N THR A 61 1.13 -12.96 15.96
CA THR A 61 1.06 -14.37 16.31
C THR A 61 -0.22 -14.64 17.10
N GLY A 62 -0.94 -15.70 16.75
CA GLY A 62 -2.18 -16.10 17.41
C GLY A 62 -3.08 -16.87 16.46
N ASP A 63 -3.88 -17.80 17.00
CA ASP A 63 -4.73 -18.70 16.20
C ASP A 63 -5.91 -17.95 15.54
N ASP A 64 -6.29 -16.78 16.07
CA ASP A 64 -7.39 -15.95 15.56
C ASP A 64 -6.97 -14.91 14.48
N ASP A 65 -5.72 -14.96 13.98
CA ASP A 65 -5.23 -14.07 12.92
C ASP A 65 -4.94 -14.86 11.63
N SER A 66 -6.02 -15.23 10.95
CA SER A 66 -6.00 -15.98 9.69
C SER A 66 -5.27 -15.21 8.58
N ALA A 67 -5.42 -13.89 8.53
CA ALA A 67 -4.72 -13.04 7.56
C ALA A 67 -3.20 -13.13 7.72
N CYS A 68 -2.67 -12.95 8.93
CA CYS A 68 -1.24 -13.11 9.18
C CYS A 68 -0.77 -14.55 8.91
N ALA A 69 -1.61 -15.56 9.16
CA ALA A 69 -1.29 -16.95 8.81
C ALA A 69 -1.19 -17.14 7.28
N THR A 70 -2.09 -16.55 6.50
CA THR A 70 -2.04 -16.57 5.03
C THR A 70 -0.78 -15.88 4.50
N ILE A 71 -0.40 -14.71 5.04
CA ILE A 71 0.84 -14.02 4.63
C ILE A 71 2.08 -14.88 4.93
N ARG A 72 2.12 -15.53 6.10
CA ARG A 72 3.19 -16.48 6.44
C ARG A 72 3.26 -17.67 5.49
N ALA A 73 2.10 -18.26 5.17
CA ALA A 73 2.02 -19.38 4.23
C ALA A 73 2.52 -18.96 2.83
N TYR A 74 2.05 -17.82 2.33
CA TYR A 74 2.52 -17.25 1.07
C TYR A 74 4.04 -17.04 1.07
N GLY A 75 4.60 -16.52 2.16
CA GLY A 75 6.05 -16.37 2.29
C GLY A 75 6.80 -17.70 2.24
N LYS A 76 6.29 -18.77 2.88
CA LYS A 76 6.93 -20.10 2.80
C LYS A 76 7.00 -20.61 1.36
N ASP A 77 5.96 -20.38 0.59
CA ASP A 77 5.85 -20.87 -0.80
C ASP A 77 6.62 -19.99 -1.80
N ASN A 78 6.95 -18.74 -1.43
CA ASN A 78 7.53 -17.74 -2.34
C ASN A 78 8.93 -17.23 -1.91
N GLY A 79 9.63 -17.96 -1.03
CA GLY A 79 11.00 -17.63 -0.61
C GLY A 79 11.12 -16.54 0.46
N GLY A 80 10.01 -16.18 1.11
CA GLY A 80 9.91 -15.14 2.13
C GLY A 80 9.64 -13.75 1.55
N PRO A 81 9.22 -12.79 2.40
CA PRO A 81 9.08 -11.40 1.97
C PRO A 81 10.45 -10.78 1.69
N LEU A 82 10.54 -9.97 0.64
CA LEU A 82 11.70 -9.10 0.40
C LEU A 82 11.83 -8.07 1.53
N LEU A 83 10.70 -7.49 1.95
CA LEU A 83 10.61 -6.57 3.06
C LEU A 83 9.43 -6.93 3.96
N LEU A 84 9.63 -6.83 5.26
CA LEU A 84 8.57 -6.89 6.26
C LEU A 84 8.73 -5.69 7.20
N TYR A 85 7.84 -4.72 7.08
CA TYR A 85 7.88 -3.50 7.89
C TYR A 85 6.64 -3.36 8.75
N ASP A 86 6.83 -3.05 10.03
CA ASP A 86 5.80 -2.49 10.90
C ASP A 86 5.72 -0.98 10.61
N ILE A 87 4.72 -0.59 9.82
CA ILE A 87 4.45 0.81 9.46
C ILE A 87 3.35 1.31 10.39
N ARG A 88 3.66 2.29 11.24
CA ARG A 88 2.72 2.83 12.23
C ARG A 88 3.01 4.29 12.56
N LEU A 89 2.11 4.93 13.30
CA LEU A 89 2.36 6.24 13.88
C LEU A 89 3.01 6.10 15.26
N SER A 90 3.97 6.96 15.58
CA SER A 90 4.49 7.13 16.96
C SER A 90 3.79 8.24 17.73
N ALA A 91 3.11 9.15 17.03
CA ALA A 91 2.31 10.25 17.56
C ALA A 91 1.20 10.59 16.54
N GLY A 92 0.15 11.27 17.00
CA GLY A 92 -1.03 11.63 16.21
C GLY A 92 -1.86 10.46 15.71
N GLU A 93 -2.81 10.79 14.83
CA GLU A 93 -3.80 9.86 14.30
C GLU A 93 -3.93 9.97 12.77
N VAL A 94 -4.50 8.92 12.18
CA VAL A 94 -4.86 8.86 10.75
C VAL A 94 -6.33 8.50 10.60
N GLN A 95 -6.99 9.10 9.61
CA GLN A 95 -8.36 8.79 9.25
C GLN A 95 -8.46 8.36 7.78
N GLY A 96 -9.24 7.30 7.54
CA GLY A 96 -9.51 6.79 6.21
C GLY A 96 -8.40 5.91 5.65
N GLU A 97 -8.42 5.72 4.34
CA GLU A 97 -7.40 4.98 3.59
C GLU A 97 -6.11 5.80 3.49
N VAL A 98 -5.00 5.10 3.24
CA VAL A 98 -3.67 5.68 3.09
C VAL A 98 -2.98 5.20 1.82
N ASP A 99 -2.31 6.11 1.14
CA ASP A 99 -1.39 5.79 0.05
C ASP A 99 -0.01 5.51 0.63
N VAL A 100 0.44 4.25 0.58
CA VAL A 100 1.73 3.81 1.10
C VAL A 100 2.70 3.60 -0.07
N THR A 101 3.87 4.21 0.00
CA THR A 101 4.99 3.98 -0.92
C THR A 101 6.16 3.33 -0.18
N ILE A 102 6.58 2.14 -0.62
CA ILE A 102 7.67 1.38 -0.01
C ILE A 102 8.81 1.24 -1.02
N PRO A 103 9.99 1.85 -0.76
CA PRO A 103 11.18 1.59 -1.56
C PRO A 103 11.61 0.13 -1.47
N VAL A 104 11.73 -0.54 -2.61
CA VAL A 104 12.21 -1.93 -2.74
C VAL A 104 13.54 -2.02 -3.49
N GLY A 105 13.95 -0.94 -4.14
CA GLY A 105 15.18 -0.83 -4.92
C GLY A 105 14.94 -0.87 -6.43
N VAL A 106 15.71 -0.07 -7.18
CA VAL A 106 15.58 0.09 -8.64
C VAL A 106 15.84 -1.19 -9.44
N GLY A 107 16.58 -2.14 -8.88
CA GLY A 107 16.81 -3.46 -9.50
C GLY A 107 15.55 -4.30 -9.67
N TYR A 108 14.45 -3.93 -9.01
CA TYR A 108 13.16 -4.60 -9.12
C TYR A 108 12.20 -3.93 -10.11
N ASN A 109 12.57 -2.81 -10.73
CA ASN A 109 11.69 -2.07 -11.65
C ASN A 109 11.12 -2.97 -12.75
N GLY A 110 9.84 -2.75 -13.09
CA GLY A 110 9.11 -3.51 -14.10
C GLY A 110 8.65 -4.90 -13.64
N ARG A 111 9.06 -5.36 -12.47
CA ARG A 111 8.56 -6.61 -11.86
C ARG A 111 7.27 -6.33 -11.12
N THR A 112 6.37 -7.30 -11.10
CA THR A 112 5.15 -7.22 -10.29
C THR A 112 5.45 -7.65 -8.86
N ALA A 113 5.28 -6.73 -7.92
CA ALA A 113 5.30 -7.00 -6.50
C ALA A 113 3.90 -7.39 -6.01
N THR A 114 3.84 -8.29 -5.03
CA THR A 114 2.65 -8.52 -4.21
C THR A 114 2.87 -7.86 -2.86
N VAL A 115 2.03 -6.90 -2.51
CA VAL A 115 2.05 -6.24 -1.19
C VAL A 115 0.87 -6.75 -0.40
N MET A 116 1.12 -7.26 0.81
CA MET A 116 0.10 -7.84 1.68
C MET A 116 0.18 -7.23 3.08
N HIS A 117 -0.96 -7.06 3.73
CA HIS A 117 -1.00 -6.75 5.15
C HIS A 117 -2.27 -7.29 5.82
N CYS A 118 -2.24 -7.31 7.15
CA CYS A 118 -3.40 -7.67 7.96
C CYS A 118 -4.06 -6.38 8.45
N HIS A 119 -5.23 -6.06 7.88
CA HIS A 119 -6.05 -4.94 8.34
C HIS A 119 -7.27 -5.50 9.08
N ARG A 120 -7.39 -5.21 10.38
CA ARG A 120 -8.54 -5.67 11.21
C ARG A 120 -8.80 -7.18 11.11
N ARG A 121 -7.74 -8.00 11.06
CA ARG A 121 -7.76 -9.47 10.89
C ARG A 121 -8.19 -9.97 9.51
N GLU A 122 -8.32 -9.07 8.54
CA GLU A 122 -8.58 -9.41 7.15
C GLU A 122 -7.31 -9.22 6.32
N LEU A 123 -7.14 -10.11 5.33
CA LEU A 123 -6.04 -10.01 4.39
C LEU A 123 -6.40 -8.96 3.35
N GLU A 124 -5.64 -7.87 3.34
CA GLU A 124 -5.67 -6.90 2.27
C GLU A 124 -4.38 -7.04 1.45
N HIS A 125 -4.52 -7.11 0.12
CA HIS A 125 -3.38 -7.23 -0.78
C HIS A 125 -3.59 -6.53 -2.11
N ILE A 126 -2.48 -6.19 -2.74
CA ILE A 126 -2.44 -5.68 -4.11
C ILE A 126 -1.30 -6.33 -4.89
N LYS A 127 -1.44 -6.34 -6.22
CA LYS A 127 -0.35 -6.66 -7.15
C LYS A 127 -0.07 -5.43 -7.98
N VAL A 128 1.14 -4.88 -7.84
CA VAL A 128 1.54 -3.63 -8.47
C VAL A 128 2.92 -3.74 -9.09
N PRO A 129 3.19 -3.09 -10.24
CA PRO A 129 4.55 -3.00 -10.74
C PRO A 129 5.43 -2.20 -9.78
N VAL A 130 6.70 -2.55 -9.72
CA VAL A 130 7.73 -1.70 -9.12
C VAL A 130 8.08 -0.61 -10.12
N GLU A 131 7.91 0.64 -9.70
CA GLU A 131 8.23 1.82 -10.51
C GLU A 131 9.16 2.74 -9.72
N ASN A 132 10.20 3.25 -10.37
CA ASN A 132 11.18 4.15 -9.74
C ASN A 132 11.79 3.59 -8.44
N GLY A 133 11.92 2.27 -8.34
CA GLY A 133 12.46 1.54 -7.20
C GLY A 133 11.51 1.40 -6.01
N ALA A 134 10.22 1.66 -6.19
CA ALA A 134 9.22 1.58 -5.13
C ALA A 134 7.93 0.87 -5.58
N VAL A 135 7.21 0.34 -4.59
CA VAL A 135 5.82 -0.11 -4.74
C VAL A 135 4.92 0.94 -4.11
N THR A 136 3.81 1.27 -4.77
CA THR A 136 2.82 2.24 -4.26
C THR A 136 1.43 1.62 -4.30
N GLY A 137 0.65 1.84 -3.24
CA GLY A 137 -0.71 1.35 -3.16
C GLY A 137 -1.54 2.04 -2.10
N THR A 138 -2.86 1.96 -2.25
CA THR A 138 -3.85 2.47 -1.28
C THR A 138 -4.30 1.31 -0.39
N PHE A 139 -4.37 1.55 0.93
CA PHE A 139 -4.69 0.54 1.93
C PHE A 139 -5.65 1.06 3.00
N GLY A 140 -6.43 0.17 3.61
CA GLY A 140 -7.41 0.51 4.66
C GLY A 140 -6.80 1.01 5.98
N GLY A 141 -5.49 0.89 6.17
CA GLY A 141 -4.78 1.47 7.31
C GLY A 141 -3.34 1.00 7.46
N LEU A 142 -2.74 1.40 8.58
CA LEU A 142 -1.36 1.08 8.93
C LEU A 142 -1.28 -0.25 9.68
N SER A 143 -0.28 -1.06 9.36
CA SER A 143 0.00 -2.35 10.01
C SER A 143 1.38 -2.85 9.59
N PRO A 144 1.78 -4.05 10.02
CA PRO A 144 2.86 -4.76 9.34
C PRO A 144 2.52 -5.04 7.87
N PHE A 145 3.37 -4.59 6.95
CA PHE A 145 3.30 -4.83 5.50
C PHE A 145 4.39 -5.81 5.08
N ALA A 146 4.01 -6.83 4.32
CA ALA A 146 4.92 -7.76 3.67
C ALA A 146 4.95 -7.49 2.16
N VAL A 147 6.15 -7.25 1.63
CA VAL A 147 6.36 -7.03 0.19
C VAL A 147 7.10 -8.23 -0.39
N PHE A 148 6.51 -8.83 -1.41
CA PHE A 148 7.08 -9.95 -2.15
C PHE A 148 7.36 -9.50 -3.57
N VAL A 149 8.60 -9.67 -4.03
CA VAL A 149 8.96 -9.49 -5.44
C VAL A 149 9.60 -10.80 -5.90
N PRO A 150 9.08 -11.46 -6.96
CA PRO A 150 9.67 -12.69 -7.47
C PRO A 150 11.16 -12.51 -7.74
N GLY A 151 11.99 -13.56 -7.63
CA GLY A 151 13.41 -13.56 -8.01
C GLY A 151 14.29 -12.47 -7.41
N GLY A 152 14.01 -12.04 -6.18
CA GLY A 152 14.95 -11.32 -5.32
C GLY A 152 15.70 -12.31 -4.43
N SER A 153 16.76 -12.90 -4.96
CA SER A 153 17.58 -13.86 -4.23
C SER A 153 19.04 -13.45 -4.25
N ASP A 154 19.35 -12.28 -3.69
CA ASP A 154 20.73 -11.92 -3.36
C ASP A 154 20.86 -11.88 -1.84
N GLY A 155 21.33 -12.99 -1.23
CA GLY A 155 21.70 -12.96 0.18
C GLY A 155 21.79 -14.26 0.99
N ARG A 156 21.56 -15.46 0.45
CA ARG A 156 21.92 -16.71 1.16
C ARG A 156 22.62 -17.67 0.22
N GLY A 157 23.94 -17.52 0.14
CA GLY A 157 24.81 -18.45 -0.53
C GLY A 157 24.67 -19.85 0.06
N ASN A 158 24.34 -20.81 -0.80
CA ASN A 158 24.96 -22.13 -0.73
C ASN A 158 25.29 -22.54 -2.17
N SER A 159 26.55 -22.31 -2.55
CA SER A 159 27.14 -22.98 -3.70
C SER A 159 27.11 -24.48 -3.46
N ARG A 160 26.17 -25.18 -4.11
CA ARG A 160 26.37 -26.56 -4.51
C ARG A 160 26.25 -26.66 -6.01
N SER A 161 27.43 -26.54 -6.62
CA SER A 161 27.73 -27.18 -7.89
C SER A 161 27.45 -28.67 -7.76
N THR A 162 26.51 -29.17 -8.55
CA THR A 162 26.51 -30.55 -9.05
C THR A 162 25.78 -30.52 -10.38
N GLY A 163 26.57 -30.51 -11.47
CA GLY A 163 26.05 -30.68 -12.81
C GLY A 163 25.63 -32.12 -13.05
N SER A 164 24.57 -32.29 -13.85
CA SER A 164 24.53 -33.14 -15.03
C SER A 164 23.09 -33.13 -15.56
N GLY A 165 22.90 -32.56 -16.74
CA GLY A 165 21.58 -32.44 -17.37
C GLY A 165 21.71 -31.90 -18.78
N VAL A 166 22.07 -32.80 -19.70
CA VAL A 166 22.02 -32.78 -21.17
C VAL A 166 21.64 -31.45 -21.85
N GLN A 167 22.59 -30.95 -22.65
CA GLN A 167 22.44 -29.89 -23.64
C GLN A 167 21.75 -30.45 -24.90
N THR A 168 20.65 -29.84 -25.34
CA THR A 168 20.16 -29.89 -26.73
C THR A 168 19.37 -28.62 -27.08
N GLY A 169 19.84 -27.89 -28.10
CA GLY A 169 19.02 -26.99 -28.92
C GLY A 169 19.35 -25.50 -28.82
N ASP A 170 20.46 -25.07 -29.42
CA ASP A 170 20.67 -23.66 -29.80
C ASP A 170 19.72 -23.25 -30.97
N PRO A 171 19.81 -22.03 -31.52
CA PRO A 171 19.11 -20.82 -31.10
C PRO A 171 18.17 -20.31 -32.22
N VAL A 172 17.02 -19.71 -31.89
CA VAL A 172 16.32 -18.90 -32.91
C VAL A 172 16.83 -17.47 -32.84
N GLU A 173 17.70 -17.15 -33.80
CA GLU A 173 18.09 -15.78 -34.12
C GLU A 173 16.84 -14.92 -34.34
N LEU A 174 16.73 -13.86 -33.54
CA LEU A 174 15.74 -12.80 -33.66
C LEU A 174 16.11 -11.84 -34.80
N VAL A 175 16.22 -12.38 -36.01
CA VAL A 175 16.19 -11.59 -37.24
C VAL A 175 15.13 -12.21 -38.14
N SER A 176 14.08 -11.44 -38.43
CA SER A 176 13.02 -11.68 -39.43
C SER A 176 11.67 -12.19 -38.91
N ALA A 177 10.87 -11.29 -38.34
CA ALA A 177 9.43 -11.25 -38.64
C ALA A 177 8.86 -9.87 -38.30
N ALA A 178 9.19 -8.89 -39.16
CA ALA A 178 8.30 -7.77 -39.40
C ALA A 178 6.96 -8.30 -39.96
N LEU A 179 5.88 -7.57 -39.67
CA LEU A 179 4.50 -7.73 -40.18
C LEU A 179 3.56 -8.65 -39.37
N ILE A 180 2.93 -8.11 -38.32
CA ILE A 180 1.46 -8.21 -38.18
C ILE A 180 0.91 -6.83 -37.79
N MET A 181 -0.06 -6.42 -38.59
CA MET A 181 -0.63 -5.09 -38.75
C MET A 181 -1.62 -4.69 -37.65
N LEU A 182 -1.57 -3.40 -37.28
CA LEU A 182 -2.70 -2.46 -37.26
C LEU A 182 -4.12 -3.06 -37.36
N ALA A 183 -4.86 -3.11 -36.23
CA ALA A 183 -6.31 -2.88 -36.18
C ALA A 183 -6.87 -2.93 -34.75
N SER A 184 -6.91 -1.79 -34.04
CA SER A 184 -7.85 -1.59 -32.91
C SER A 184 -8.00 -0.12 -32.50
N LEU A 185 -8.22 0.76 -33.49
CA LEU A 185 -8.73 2.13 -33.28
C LEU A 185 -10.05 2.31 -34.05
N ALA A 186 -11.11 1.64 -33.61
CA ALA A 186 -12.48 1.88 -34.12
C ALA A 186 -13.59 1.32 -33.21
N VAL A 187 -13.57 1.55 -31.89
CA VAL A 187 -14.74 1.25 -31.02
C VAL A 187 -15.16 2.43 -30.11
N CYS A 188 -14.36 3.48 -29.96
CA CYS A 188 -14.71 4.59 -29.06
C CYS A 188 -15.60 5.69 -29.66
N ALA A 189 -16.03 5.60 -30.92
CA ALA A 189 -16.90 6.62 -31.54
C ALA A 189 -18.41 6.41 -31.31
N SER A 190 -18.84 5.29 -30.74
CA SER A 190 -20.27 4.92 -30.66
C SER A 190 -21.00 5.47 -29.43
N MET A 191 -20.31 5.99 -28.41
CA MET A 191 -20.96 6.50 -27.19
C MET A 191 -21.22 8.02 -27.17
N VAL A 192 -20.67 8.78 -28.12
CA VAL A 192 -20.87 10.24 -28.17
C VAL A 192 -22.15 10.63 -28.93
N PHE A 193 -22.64 9.79 -29.86
CA PHE A 193 -23.83 10.10 -30.67
C PHE A 193 -25.18 9.75 -30.02
N SER A 194 -25.20 8.93 -28.95
CA SER A 194 -26.44 8.55 -28.25
C SER A 194 -26.88 9.54 -27.17
N ARG A 195 -26.03 10.51 -26.80
CA ARG A 195 -26.39 11.61 -25.90
C ARG A 195 -27.13 12.76 -26.60
N LYS A 196 -26.93 12.96 -27.91
CA LYS A 196 -27.48 14.12 -28.63
C LYS A 196 -28.93 13.96 -29.12
N ARG A 197 -29.53 12.77 -29.00
CA ARG A 197 -30.91 12.50 -29.48
C ARG A 197 -31.98 12.45 -28.38
N ARG A 198 -31.62 12.61 -27.09
CA ARG A 198 -32.59 12.54 -25.98
C ARG A 198 -33.04 13.89 -25.39
N CYS A 199 -32.53 15.01 -25.89
CA CYS A 199 -32.97 16.35 -25.46
C CYS A 199 -33.89 17.08 -26.45
N ALA A 200 -34.32 16.44 -27.54
CA ALA A 200 -35.09 17.12 -28.60
C ALA A 200 -36.49 16.54 -28.87
N LYS A 201 -37.03 15.68 -27.99
CA LYS A 201 -38.41 15.17 -28.13
C LYS A 201 -39.09 15.02 -26.76
N ARG A 202 -39.71 16.11 -26.30
CA ARG A 202 -41.09 16.14 -25.76
C ARG A 202 -41.42 17.55 -25.24
N HIS A 203 -41.80 18.42 -26.19
CA HIS A 203 -42.75 19.50 -25.96
C HIS A 203 -43.94 19.22 -26.88
N ARG A 204 -45.02 18.71 -26.29
CA ARG A 204 -46.43 18.96 -26.62
C ARG A 204 -47.27 18.20 -25.61
#